data_AF-A0A816TP11-F1
#
_entry.id   AF-A0A816TP11-F1
#
_cell.length_a   1.000
_cell.length_b   1.000
_cell.length_c   1.000
_cell.angle_alpha   90.00
_cell.angle_beta   90.00
_cell.angle_gamma   90.00
#
_symmetry.space_group_name_H-M   'P 1'
#
loop_
_entity.id
_entity.type
_entity.pdbx_description
1 polymer ?
#
loop_
_entity_poly.entity_id
_entity_poly.type
_entity_poly.pdbx_seq_one_letter_code
_entity_poly.pdbx_strand_id
1 'polypeptide(L)'
;MSLPFHLIFVQLEDKFYLTVLQQIYTPSVTIQTKIAQSQYCPHIRELFNQTLIAYPILRRINYYHHACMEDSNLVCFHDNELFICLCTEEKHANCFYLILI
;
A
#
# COMPACT_ATOMS: atom_id res chain seq x y z
N MET A 1 -7.69 6.37 22.26
CA MET A 1 -6.56 7.27 21.96
C MET A 1 -5.96 6.84 20.63
N SER A 2 -5.72 7.77 19.71
CA SER A 2 -5.01 7.49 18.45
C SER A 2 -3.49 7.65 18.68
N LEU A 3 -2.69 6.67 18.24
CA LEU A 3 -1.24 6.76 18.28
C LEU A 3 -0.72 7.31 16.94
N PRO A 4 0.21 8.28 16.94
CA PRO A 4 0.84 8.75 15.71
C PRO A 4 1.69 7.66 15.10
N PHE A 5 1.51 7.45 13.79
CA PHE A 5 2.29 6.53 12.96
C PHE A 5 2.92 7.30 11.80
N HIS A 6 4.02 6.78 11.25
CA HIS A 6 4.67 7.34 10.08
C HIS A 6 4.79 6.30 8.98
N LEU A 7 4.44 6.69 7.76
CA LEU A 7 4.60 5.91 6.54
C LEU A 7 5.48 6.71 5.59
N ILE A 8 6.50 6.07 5.01
CA ILE A 8 7.31 6.70 3.96
C ILE A 8 7.24 5.84 2.71
N PHE A 9 6.60 6.39 1.69
CA PHE A 9 6.59 5.85 0.35
C PHE A 9 7.67 6.52 -0.48
N VAL A 10 8.38 5.71 -1.27
CA VAL A 10 9.31 6.21 -2.29
C VAL A 10 8.75 5.82 -3.65
N GLN A 11 8.63 6.81 -4.54
CA GLN A 11 8.31 6.57 -5.94
C GLN A 11 9.60 6.61 -6.76
N LEU A 12 9.85 5.57 -7.53
CA LEU A 12 10.89 5.53 -8.57
C LEU A 12 10.22 5.19 -9.88
N GLU A 13 10.24 6.13 -10.82
CA GLU A 13 9.46 6.04 -12.07
C GLU A 13 7.98 5.78 -11.75
N ASP A 14 7.42 4.66 -12.22
CA ASP A 14 6.03 4.26 -11.98
C ASP A 14 5.88 3.22 -10.85
N LYS A 15 6.95 2.97 -10.08
CA LYS A 15 6.96 1.97 -9.00
C LYS A 15 6.93 2.63 -7.63
N PHE A 16 6.12 2.08 -6.75
CA PHE A 16 6.00 2.52 -5.37
C PHE A 16 6.64 1.53 -4.40
N TYR A 17 7.27 2.06 -3.36
CA TYR A 17 7.93 1.27 -2.32
C TYR A 17 7.56 1.80 -0.93
N LEU A 18 7.04 0.94 -0.05
CA LEU A 18 6.84 1.26 1.37
C LEU A 18 8.15 1.05 2.12
N THR A 19 8.96 2.10 2.22
CA THR A 19 10.32 2.01 2.78
C THR A 19 10.36 2.12 4.30
N VAL A 20 9.31 2.69 4.91
CA VAL A 20 9.18 2.84 6.37
C VAL A 20 7.72 2.64 6.76
N LEU A 21 7.50 1.74 7.71
CA LEU A 21 6.25 1.52 8.41
C LEU A 21 6.51 1.62 9.91
N GLN A 22 6.24 2.79 10.49
CA GLN A 22 6.46 3.05 11.91
C GLN A 22 5.11 3.15 12.62
N GLN A 23 4.68 2.05 13.25
CA GLN A 23 3.42 1.98 13.99
C GLN A 23 3.42 2.84 15.26
N ILE A 24 4.58 3.05 15.88
CA ILE A 24 4.77 3.88 17.06
C ILE A 24 5.79 4.97 16.72
N TYR A 25 5.34 6.22 16.60
CA TYR A 25 6.24 7.35 16.36
C TYR A 25 7.24 7.55 17.50
N THR A 26 8.51 7.65 17.14
CA THR A 26 9.60 8.10 18.00
C THR A 26 10.12 9.45 17.51
N PRO A 27 9.93 10.53 18.30
CA PRO A 27 10.43 11.84 17.94
C PRO A 27 11.94 11.85 17.70
N SER A 28 12.38 12.61 16.69
CA SER A 28 13.80 12.83 16.35
C SER A 28 14.60 11.55 16.00
N VAL A 29 13.94 10.46 15.63
CA VAL A 29 14.63 9.26 15.16
C VAL A 29 15.21 9.49 13.76
N THR A 30 16.48 9.16 13.57
CA THR A 30 17.10 9.13 12.24
C THR A 30 16.64 7.86 11.52
N ILE A 31 15.85 8.02 10.46
CA ILE A 31 15.41 6.89 9.65
C ILE A 31 16.44 6.61 8.56
N GLN A 32 17.09 5.45 8.63
CA GLN A 32 17.94 4.93 7.55
C GLN A 32 17.22 3.76 6.90
N THR A 33 16.87 3.91 5.62
CA THR A 33 16.21 2.86 4.84
C THR A 33 16.89 2.73 3.48
N LYS A 34 16.68 1.60 2.84
CA LYS A 34 17.09 1.32 1.46
C LYS A 34 15.87 0.85 0.71
N ILE A 35 15.91 0.94 -0.62
CA ILE A 35 14.87 0.38 -1.48
C ILE A 35 15.20 -1.09 -1.71
N ALA A 36 14.25 -1.97 -1.41
CA ALA A 36 14.35 -3.41 -1.59
C ALA A 36 13.08 -3.97 -2.24
N GLN A 37 13.20 -5.11 -2.92
CA GLN A 37 12.05 -5.74 -3.60
C GLN A 37 10.93 -6.14 -2.62
N SER A 38 11.27 -6.48 -1.38
CA SER A 38 10.28 -6.78 -0.33
C SER A 38 9.45 -5.58 0.12
N GLN A 39 9.86 -4.36 -0.25
CA GLN A 39 9.11 -3.13 0.04
C GLN A 39 8.28 -2.67 -1.16
N TYR A 40 8.38 -3.35 -2.31
CA TYR A 40 7.65 -3.00 -3.51
C TYR A 40 6.15 -3.14 -3.26
N CYS A 41 5.40 -2.09 -3.59
CA CYS A 41 3.96 -2.09 -3.64
C CYS A 41 3.57 -2.36 -5.10
N PRO A 42 3.10 -3.56 -5.47
CA PRO A 42 2.66 -3.85 -6.83
C PRO A 42 1.46 -3.02 -7.26
N HIS A 43 1.33 -2.83 -8.57
CA HIS A 43 0.12 -2.25 -9.14
C HIS A 43 -1.02 -3.28 -9.06
N ILE A 44 -2.27 -2.85 -8.83
CA ILE A 44 -3.42 -3.75 -8.68
C ILE A 44 -3.64 -4.68 -9.89
N ARG A 45 -3.19 -4.28 -11.08
CA ARG A 45 -3.18 -5.10 -12.32
C ARG A 45 -2.28 -6.32 -12.24
N GLU A 46 -1.28 -6.32 -11.37
CA GLU A 46 -0.42 -7.46 -11.10
C GLU A 46 -1.08 -8.44 -10.13
N LEU A 47 -2.06 -7.97 -9.33
CA LEU A 47 -2.74 -8.75 -8.31
C LEU A 47 -4.07 -9.34 -8.79
N PHE A 48 -4.78 -8.60 -9.66
CA PHE A 48 -6.13 -8.95 -10.08
C PHE A 48 -6.20 -9.40 -11.54
N ASN A 49 -7.19 -10.25 -11.81
CA ASN A 49 -7.55 -10.61 -13.17
C ASN A 49 -8.15 -9.43 -13.95
N GLN A 50 -8.17 -9.55 -15.28
CA GLN A 50 -8.67 -8.50 -16.18
C GLN A 50 -10.13 -8.11 -15.89
N THR A 51 -10.97 -9.04 -15.43
CA THR A 51 -12.38 -8.78 -15.09
C THR A 51 -12.50 -7.80 -13.92
N LEU A 52 -11.74 -8.02 -12.84
CA LEU A 52 -11.74 -7.15 -11.66
C LEU A 52 -11.15 -5.77 -11.99
N ILE A 53 -10.10 -5.73 -12.81
CA ILE A 53 -9.50 -4.47 -13.28
C ILE A 53 -10.48 -3.65 -14.12
N ALA A 54 -11.31 -4.31 -14.92
CA ALA A 54 -12.31 -3.64 -15.75
C ALA A 54 -13.50 -3.08 -14.97
N TYR A 55 -13.68 -3.45 -13.70
CA TYR A 55 -14.75 -2.89 -12.88
C TYR A 55 -14.53 -1.41 -12.57
N PRO A 56 -15.60 -0.60 -12.50
CA PRO A 56 -15.52 0.76 -11.96
C PRO A 56 -14.93 0.76 -10.53
N ILE A 57 -14.23 1.84 -10.17
CA ILE A 57 -13.48 1.96 -8.91
C ILE A 57 -14.31 1.55 -7.68
N LEU A 58 -15.56 2.02 -7.57
CA LEU A 58 -16.44 1.71 -6.43
C LEU A 58 -16.72 0.21 -6.27
N ARG A 59 -16.79 -0.52 -7.38
CA ARG A 59 -16.95 -1.97 -7.35
C ARG A 59 -15.61 -2.67 -7.11
N ARG A 60 -14.53 -2.16 -7.69
CA ARG A 60 -13.18 -2.70 -7.57
C ARG A 60 -12.64 -2.63 -6.14
N ILE A 61 -12.94 -1.55 -5.40
CA ILE A 61 -12.55 -1.36 -3.99
C ILE A 61 -13.08 -2.48 -3.08
N ASN A 62 -14.27 -3.04 -3.37
CA ASN A 62 -14.81 -4.15 -2.57
C ASN A 62 -13.92 -5.41 -2.62
N TYR A 63 -13.06 -5.52 -3.63
CA TYR A 63 -12.14 -6.64 -3.79
C TYR A 63 -10.75 -6.37 -3.21
N TYR A 64 -10.44 -5.14 -2.76
CA TYR A 64 -9.11 -4.82 -2.25
C TYR A 64 -8.70 -5.64 -1.03
N HIS A 65 -9.66 -5.97 -0.15
CA HIS A 65 -9.40 -6.90 0.94
C HIS A 65 -8.98 -8.29 0.43
N HIS A 66 -9.50 -8.73 -0.72
CA HIS A 66 -9.13 -10.00 -1.34
C HIS A 66 -7.66 -10.05 -1.73
N ALA A 67 -7.10 -8.95 -2.25
CA ALA A 67 -5.67 -8.86 -2.54
C ALA A 67 -4.81 -9.18 -1.31
N CYS A 68 -5.16 -8.61 -0.16
CA CYS A 68 -4.45 -8.86 1.10
C CYS A 68 -4.68 -10.27 1.66
N MET A 69 -5.80 -10.91 1.33
CA MET A 69 -6.09 -12.29 1.75
C MET A 69 -5.35 -13.34 0.89
N GLU A 70 -5.21 -13.11 -0.42
CA GLU A 70 -4.57 -14.06 -1.33
C GLU A 70 -3.05 -14.14 -1.14
N ASP A 71 -2.39 -13.01 -0.91
CA ASP A 71 -0.95 -12.98 -0.63
C ASP A 71 -0.67 -12.49 0.79
N SER A 72 -0.37 -13.45 1.66
CA SER A 72 -0.04 -13.16 3.06
C SER A 72 1.21 -12.30 3.25
N ASN A 73 2.09 -12.22 2.24
CA ASN A 73 3.32 -11.40 2.26
C ASN A 73 3.10 -10.01 1.64
N LEU A 74 1.94 -9.75 1.03
CA LEU A 74 1.62 -8.45 0.47
C LEU A 74 1.47 -7.43 1.60
N VAL A 75 2.36 -6.45 1.64
CA VAL A 75 2.33 -5.38 2.66
C VAL A 75 1.56 -4.16 2.14
N CYS A 76 1.69 -3.87 0.85
CA CYS A 76 1.07 -2.71 0.22
C CYS A 76 0.83 -2.97 -1.26
N PHE A 77 -0.07 -2.19 -1.87
CA PHE A 77 -0.27 -2.15 -3.31
C PHE A 77 -0.84 -0.78 -3.71
N HIS A 78 -0.91 -0.49 -5.01
CA HIS A 78 -1.49 0.76 -5.50
C HIS A 78 -2.42 0.56 -6.70
N ASP A 79 -3.34 1.49 -6.89
CA ASP A 79 -4.21 1.59 -8.06
C ASP A 79 -3.94 2.95 -8.74
N ASN A 80 -3.99 2.97 -10.08
CA ASN A 80 -3.76 4.14 -10.93
C ASN A 80 -4.64 5.36 -10.60
N GLU A 81 -5.69 5.19 -9.79
CA GLU A 81 -6.56 6.28 -9.31
C GLU A 81 -6.06 6.94 -8.01
N LEU A 82 -4.73 6.91 -7.78
CA LEU A 82 -4.03 7.56 -6.66
C LEU A 82 -4.31 6.94 -5.28
N PHE A 83 -4.78 5.69 -5.25
CA PHE A 83 -4.89 4.94 -4.01
C PHE A 83 -3.63 4.14 -3.76
N ILE A 84 -3.04 4.32 -2.58
CA ILE A 84 -2.14 3.34 -1.99
C ILE A 84 -2.89 2.64 -0.85
N CYS A 85 -2.76 1.32 -0.81
CA CYS A 85 -3.36 0.48 0.20
C CYS A 85 -2.28 -0.23 1.00
N LEU A 86 -2.49 -0.34 2.31
CA LEU A 86 -1.74 -1.21 3.21
C LEU A 86 -2.57 -2.45 3.53
N CYS A 87 -1.92 -3.61 3.56
CA CYS A 87 -2.50 -4.81 4.10
C CYS A 87 -2.20 -4.92 5.59
N THR A 88 -3.24 -5.04 6.40
CA THR A 88 -3.10 -5.24 7.84
C THR A 88 -2.74 -6.70 8.17
N GLU A 89 -2.37 -6.95 9.43
CA GLU A 89 -2.17 -8.31 9.94
C GLU A 89 -3.44 -9.16 9.81
N GLU A 90 -4.61 -8.53 9.99
CA GLU A 90 -5.94 -9.12 9.81
C GLU A 90 -6.36 -9.27 8.34
N LYS A 91 -5.44 -9.00 7.39
CA LYS A 91 -5.66 -9.11 5.94
C LYS A 91 -6.73 -8.18 5.39
N HIS A 92 -6.92 -7.04 6.03
CA HIS A 92 -7.74 -5.95 5.50
C HIS A 92 -6.87 -4.97 4.70
N ALA A 93 -7.40 -4.47 3.58
CA ALA A 93 -6.83 -3.34 2.88
C ALA A 93 -7.27 -2.02 3.53
N ASN A 94 -6.30 -1.21 3.96
CA ASN A 94 -6.50 0.17 4.41
C ASN A 94 -5.95 1.10 3.33
N CYS A 95 -6.84 1.76 2.61
CA CYS A 95 -6.49 2.57 1.45
C CYS A 95 -6.63 4.06 1.73
N PHE A 96 -5.69 4.83 1.20
CA PHE A 96 -5.67 6.28 1.32
C PHE A 96 -5.21 6.90 0.01
N TYR A 97 -5.73 8.10 -0.23
CA TYR A 97 -5.39 8.89 -1.40
C TYR A 97 -4.04 9.55 -1.19
N LEU A 98 -3.13 9.37 -2.15
CA LEU A 98 -1.82 10.00 -2.09
C LEU A 98 -1.90 11.39 -2.74
N ILE A 99 -1.98 12.43 -1.91
CA ILE A 99 -1.80 13.81 -2.37
C ILE A 99 -0.29 14.04 -2.47
N LEU A 100 0.24 14.07 -3.69
CA LEU A 100 1.60 14.57 -3.94
C LEU A 100 1.54 16.10 -3.78
N ILE A 101 2.10 16.60 -2.67
CA ILE A 101 2.27 18.03 -2.40
C ILE A 101 3.62 18.47 -2.96
#